data_AF-A0A512PN79-F1
#
_entry.id   AF-A0A512PN79-F1
#
_cell.length_a   1.000
_cell.length_b   1.000
_cell.length_c   1.000
_cell.angle_alpha   90.00
_cell.angle_beta   90.00
_cell.angle_gamma   90.00
#
_symmetry.space_group_name_H-M   'P 1'
#
loop_
_entity.id
_entity.type
_entity.pdbx_description
1 polymer ?
#
loop_
_entity_poly.entity_id
_entity_poly.type
_entity_poly.pdbx_seq_one_letter_code
_entity_poly.pdbx_strand_id
1 'polypeptide(L)' 'MAESDLTVKTALIMMYVIGIICLGITFFLLNKINGKFFTKFSIGIITVVLVMGIILVNLFNLS' A
#
# COMPACT_ATOMS: atom_id res chain seq x y z
N MET A 1 -12.06 -0.30 -25.86
CA MET A 1 -10.80 -0.91 -25.37
C MET A 1 -10.00 0.09 -24.53
N ALA A 2 -9.71 1.31 -25.02
CA ALA A 2 -8.96 2.31 -24.23
C ALA A 2 -9.64 2.82 -22.94
N GLU A 3 -10.97 3.00 -22.91
CA GLU A 3 -11.68 3.43 -21.68
C GLU A 3 -11.74 2.34 -20.60
N SER A 4 -11.87 1.07 -21.01
CA SER A 4 -11.86 -0.06 -20.07
C SER A 4 -10.50 -0.21 -19.39
N ASP A 5 -9.40 0.01 -20.12
CA ASP A 5 -8.04 0.00 -19.55
C ASP A 5 -7.83 1.15 -18.55
N LEU A 6 -8.35 2.34 -18.85
CA LEU A 6 -8.25 3.49 -17.94
C LEU A 6 -9.07 3.27 -16.66
N THR A 7 -10.27 2.72 -16.78
CA THR A 7 -11.16 2.41 -15.65
C THR A 7 -10.54 1.36 -14.73
N VAL A 8 -9.98 0.29 -15.31
CA VAL A 8 -9.31 -0.78 -14.57
C VAL A 8 -8.03 -0.26 -13.89
N LYS A 9 -7.22 0.55 -14.58
CA LYS A 9 -6.05 1.22 -13.96
C LYS A 9 -6.45 2.09 -12.76
N THR A 10 -7.52 2.87 -12.90
CA THR A 10 -8.01 3.76 -11.83
C THR A 10 -8.51 2.94 -10.63
N ALA A 11 -9.22 1.84 -10.88
CA ALA A 11 -9.67 0.92 -9.83
C ALA A 11 -8.50 0.24 -9.10
N LEU A 12 -7.47 -0.18 -9.84
CA LEU A 12 -6.22 -0.74 -9.28
C LEU A 12 -5.51 0.26 -8.37
N ILE A 13 -5.34 1.50 -8.82
CA ILE A 13 -4.72 2.57 -8.02
C ILE A 13 -5.50 2.79 -6.72
N MET A 14 -6.83 2.93 -6.80
CA MET A 14 -7.70 3.09 -5.64
C MET A 14 -7.58 1.92 -4.64
N MET A 15 -7.58 0.68 -5.15
CA MET A 15 -7.45 -0.52 -4.32
C MET A 15 -6.11 -0.55 -3.56
N TYR A 16 -5.01 -0.22 -4.23
CA TYR A 16 -3.68 -0.15 -3.61
C TYR A 16 -3.59 0.96 -2.56
N VAL A 17 -4.16 2.14 -2.85
CA VAL A 17 -4.18 3.27 -1.90
C VAL A 17 -4.92 2.89 -0.62
N ILE A 18 -6.11 2.28 -0.73
CA ILE A 18 -6.88 1.82 0.43
C ILE A 18 -6.09 0.75 1.21
N GLY A 19 -5.43 -0.18 0.52
CA GLY A 19 -4.57 -1.18 1.14
C GLY A 19 -3.43 -0.58 1.97
N ILE A 20 -2.75 0.44 1.43
CA ILE A 20 -1.67 1.16 2.13
C ILE A 20 -2.20 1.87 3.37
N ILE A 21 -3.37 2.53 3.27
CA ILE A 21 -4.01 3.19 4.43
C ILE A 21 -4.33 2.18 5.53
N CYS A 22 -4.88 1.02 5.16
CA CYS A 22 -5.24 -0.03 6.10
C CYS A 22 -4.01 -0.60 6.83
N LEU A 23 -2.90 -0.79 6.10
CA LEU A 23 -1.61 -1.20 6.66
C LEU A 23 -1.02 -0.13 7.58
N GLY A 24 -1.13 1.16 7.22
CA GLY A 24 -0.70 2.28 8.06
C GLY A 24 -1.46 2.35 9.38
N ILE A 25 -2.79 2.17 9.35
CA ILE A 25 -3.62 2.13 10.56
C ILE A 25 -3.24 0.92 11.41
N THR A 26 -3.09 -0.26 10.80
CA THR A 26 -2.68 -1.49 11.51
C THR A 26 -1.33 -1.31 12.20
N PHE A 27 -0.36 -0.68 11.51
CA PHE A 27 0.94 -0.33 12.09
C PHE A 27 0.80 0.60 13.29
N PHE A 28 -0.02 1.65 13.19
CA PHE A 28 -0.25 2.59 14.27
C PHE A 28 -0.89 1.90 15.49
N LEU A 29 -1.88 1.05 15.25
CA LEU A 29 -2.59 0.28 16.26
C LEU A 29 -1.64 -0.69 16.97
N LEU A 30 -0.81 -1.42 16.21
CA LEU A 30 0.23 -2.30 16.75
C LEU A 30 1.30 -1.56 17.53
N ASN A 31 1.76 -0.41 17.03
CA ASN A 31 2.72 0.43 17.73
C ASN A 31 2.16 0.92 19.07
N LYS A 32 0.89 1.32 19.10
CA LYS A 32 0.19 1.72 20.33
C LYS A 32 0.07 0.58 21.34
N ILE A 33 -0.18 -0.65 20.88
CA ILE A 33 -0.32 -1.84 21.75
C ILE A 33 1.04 -2.33 22.25
N ASN A 34 2.04 -2.44 21.37
CA ASN A 34 3.35 -2.98 21.73
C ASN A 34 4.26 -1.97 22.45
N GLY A 35 3.95 -0.67 22.41
CA GLY A 35 4.80 0.39 22.97
C GLY A 35 6.19 0.47 22.34
N LYS A 36 6.44 -0.26 21.25
CA LYS A 36 7.71 -0.36 20.53
C LYS A 36 7.47 -0.08 19.05
N PHE A 37 8.06 1.02 18.58
CA PHE A 37 7.95 1.49 17.19
C PHE A 37 8.56 0.54 16.16
N PHE A 38 9.55 -0.27 16.57
CA PHE A 38 10.27 -1.20 15.70
C PHE A 38 10.17 -2.63 16.23
N THR A 39 9.15 -3.33 15.78
CA THR A 39 9.07 -4.79 15.94
C THR A 39 9.32 -5.49 14.62
N LYS A 40 9.67 -6.78 14.65
CA LYS A 40 9.83 -7.60 13.44
C LYS A 40 8.59 -7.53 12.54
N PHE A 41 7.42 -7.35 13.14
CA PHE A 41 6.14 -7.16 12.45
C PHE A 41 6.04 -5.81 11.72
N SER A 42 6.47 -4.72 12.37
CA SER A 42 6.56 -3.38 11.77
C SER A 42 7.46 -3.36 10.54
N ILE A 43 8.59 -4.06 10.57
CA ILE A 43 9.49 -4.23 9.41
C ILE A 43 8.79 -4.98 8.27
N GLY A 44 8.03 -6.02 8.58
CA GLY A 44 7.21 -6.74 7.59
C GLY A 44 6.20 -5.81 6.89
N ILE A 45 5.49 -4.98 7.66
CA ILE A 45 4.54 -4.00 7.10
C ILE A 45 5.25 -2.99 6.18
N ILE A 46 6.39 -2.45 6.60
CA ILE A 46 7.17 -1.49 5.81
C ILE A 46 7.58 -2.10 4.47
N THR A 47 8.02 -3.36 4.45
CA THR A 47 8.36 -4.07 3.21
C THR A 47 7.15 -4.23 2.29
N VAL A 48 5.98 -4.59 2.82
CA VAL A 48 4.74 -4.71 2.02
C VAL A 48 4.33 -3.36 1.43
N VAL A 49 4.40 -2.29 2.22
CA VAL A 49 4.11 -0.92 1.75
C VAL A 49 5.09 -0.49 0.66
N LEU A 50 6.37 -0.84 0.78
CA LEU A 50 7.39 -0.58 -0.24
C LEU A 50 7.08 -1.31 -1.56
N VAL A 51 6.75 -2.60 -1.51
CA VAL A 51 6.39 -3.38 -2.69
C VAL A 51 5.13 -2.80 -3.35
N MET A 52 4.11 -2.49 -2.56
CA MET A 52 2.89 -1.84 -3.06
C MET A 52 3.17 -0.48 -3.70
N GLY A 53 4.05 0.32 -3.10
CA GLY A 53 4.47 1.61 -3.63
C GLY A 53 5.20 1.49 -4.97
N ILE A 54 6.13 0.54 -5.10
CA ILE A 54 6.85 0.27 -6.35
C ILE A 54 5.87 -0.14 -7.45
N ILE A 55 4.90 -1.01 -7.14
CA ILE A 55 3.88 -1.43 -8.10
C ILE A 55 3.05 -0.22 -8.56
N LEU A 56 2.67 0.66 -7.64
CA LEU A 56 1.95 1.91 -7.93
C LEU A 56 2.74 2.83 -8.86
N VAL A 57 4.01 3.09 -8.54
CA VAL A 57 4.91 3.91 -9.38
C VAL A 57 5.03 3.29 -10.76
N ASN A 58 5.19 1.97 -10.85
CA ASN A 58 5.29 1.29 -12.13
C ASN A 58 3.98 1.38 -12.93
N LEU A 59 2.81 1.28 -12.27
CA LEU A 59 1.49 1.46 -12.88
C LEU A 59 1.28 2.87 -13.46
N PHE A 60 1.77 3.88 -12.76
CA PHE A 60 1.79 5.28 -13.23
C PHE A 60 2.76 5.49 -14.38
N ASN A 61 3.93 4.85 -14.34
CA ASN A 61 4.98 4.99 -15.36
C ASN A 61 4.72 4.15 -16.62
N LEU A 62 3.83 3.15 -16.53
CA LEU A 62 3.29 2.41 -17.68
C LEU A 62 2.13 3.15 -18.38
N SER A 63 1.92 4.43 -18.05
CA SER A 63 0.97 5.32 -18.73
C SER A 63 1.67 6.14 -19.80
#